data_AF-A0A7S2N5N1-F1
#
_entry.id   AF-A0A7S2N5N1-F1
#
_cell.length_a   1.000
_cell.length_b   1.000
_cell.length_c   1.000
_cell.angle_alpha   90.00
_cell.angle_beta   90.00
_cell.angle_gamma   90.00
#
_symmetry.space_group_name_H-M   'P 1'
#
loop_
_entity.id
_entity.type
_entity.pdbx_description
1 polymer ?
#
loop_
_entity_poly.entity_id
_entity_poly.type
_entity_poly.pdbx_seq_one_letter_code
_entity_poly.pdbx_strand_id
1 'polypeptide(L)'
;AAMLRFFVFWAGWARAASKGCFLPGAEVSMADGTVKPLRDVRPGDAVLSWDEGAQRPAPSLVQATPTYLREPRDLVEISLPHARFHATEDHPFWSTTRRALVSVRPEQTAE
;
A
#
# COMPACT_ATOMS: atom_id res chain seq x y z
N ALA A 1 -19.29 0.90 -9.88
CA ALA A 1 -18.80 0.01 -8.81
C ALA A 1 -17.28 -0.01 -8.84
N ALA A 2 -16.61 0.86 -8.08
CA ALA A 2 -15.16 0.98 -8.09
C ALA A 2 -14.61 0.64 -6.70
N MET A 3 -14.32 -0.63 -6.48
CA MET A 3 -13.61 -1.09 -5.28
C MET A 3 -12.13 -0.78 -5.47
N LEU A 4 -11.63 0.32 -4.88
CA LEU A 4 -10.20 0.60 -4.89
C LEU A 4 -9.53 -0.32 -3.87
N ARG A 5 -8.72 -1.24 -4.40
CA ARG A 5 -7.87 -2.18 -3.66
C ARG A 5 -6.54 -1.46 -3.39
N PHE A 6 -6.12 -1.40 -2.13
CA PHE A 6 -4.85 -0.79 -1.76
C PHE A 6 -3.69 -1.69 -2.17
N PHE A 7 -2.83 -1.16 -3.06
CA PHE A 7 -1.69 -1.86 -3.62
C PHE A 7 -0.39 -1.18 -3.18
N VAL A 8 0.32 -1.80 -2.25
CA VAL A 8 1.79 -1.77 -2.21
C VAL A 8 2.26 -3.06 -1.57
N PHE A 9 2.60 -4.10 -2.35
CA PHE A 9 3.60 -5.11 -1.96
C PHE A 9 4.24 -5.67 -3.23
N TRP A 10 5.54 -5.41 -3.38
CA TRP A 10 6.35 -5.70 -4.56
C TRP A 10 6.50 -7.21 -4.81
N ALA A 11 6.42 -7.59 -6.09
CA ALA A 11 6.97 -8.83 -6.61
C ALA A 11 8.25 -8.52 -7.40
N GLY A 12 9.39 -9.11 -7.01
CA GLY A 12 10.56 -9.29 -7.88
C GLY A 12 11.71 -8.27 -7.78
N TRP A 13 12.62 -8.42 -6.82
CA TRP A 13 14.04 -7.94 -6.90
C TRP A 13 14.28 -6.45 -7.20
N ALA A 14 13.55 -5.55 -6.56
CA ALA A 14 14.03 -4.22 -6.24
C ALA A 14 13.32 -3.78 -4.97
N ARG A 15 14.09 -3.25 -4.03
CA ARG A 15 13.49 -2.55 -2.90
C ARG A 15 12.84 -1.32 -3.52
N ALA A 16 11.51 -1.25 -3.56
CA ALA A 16 10.86 0.05 -3.63
C ALA A 16 11.33 0.79 -2.37
N ALA A 17 12.34 1.64 -2.52
CA ALA A 17 12.92 2.45 -1.46
C ALA A 17 11.96 3.59 -1.07
N SER A 18 10.66 3.32 -1.06
CA SER A 18 9.68 4.25 -0.53
C SER A 18 9.55 4.00 0.95
N LYS A 19 9.99 4.96 1.75
CA LYS A 19 9.80 4.89 3.19
C LYS A 19 8.34 5.12 3.59
N GLY A 20 7.46 5.60 2.72
CA GLY A 20 6.03 5.82 3.02
C GLY A 20 5.39 4.83 4.00
N CYS A 21 4.68 5.32 5.01
CA CYS A 21 4.00 4.50 6.01
C CYS A 21 2.48 4.68 5.98
N PHE A 22 1.77 3.67 6.50
CA PHE A 22 0.35 3.72 6.79
C PHE A 22 0.11 3.69 8.29
N LEU A 23 -1.06 4.18 8.72
CA LEU A 23 -1.49 3.93 10.10
C LEU A 23 -1.75 2.43 10.32
N PRO A 24 -1.50 1.89 11.53
CA PRO A 24 -1.73 0.47 11.84
C PRO A 24 -3.19 0.00 11.66
N GLY A 25 -4.14 0.93 11.64
CA GLY A 25 -5.56 0.67 11.38
C GLY A 25 -5.96 0.61 9.91
N ALA A 26 -5.04 0.84 8.97
CA ALA A 26 -5.33 0.73 7.54
C ALA A 26 -5.78 -0.70 7.18
N GLU A 27 -6.82 -0.82 6.36
CA GLU A 27 -7.36 -2.13 5.97
C GLU A 27 -6.61 -2.72 4.77
N VAL A 28 -6.26 -4.00 4.87
CA VAL A 28 -5.60 -4.78 3.82
C VAL A 28 -6.60 -5.77 3.26
N SER A 29 -6.74 -5.79 1.93
CA SER A 29 -7.55 -6.80 1.23
C SER A 29 -6.83 -8.15 1.24
N MET A 30 -7.46 -9.16 1.81
CA MET A 30 -6.93 -10.51 1.90
C MET A 30 -7.23 -11.31 0.63
N ALA A 31 -6.47 -12.38 0.36
CA ALA A 31 -6.66 -13.21 -0.83
C ALA A 31 -8.01 -13.96 -0.84
N ASP A 32 -8.58 -14.22 0.34
CA ASP A 32 -9.89 -14.87 0.52
C ASP A 32 -11.08 -13.91 0.36
N GLY A 33 -10.81 -12.63 0.05
CA GLY A 33 -11.84 -11.59 -0.11
C GLY A 33 -12.24 -10.89 1.19
N THR A 34 -11.69 -11.28 2.33
CA THR A 34 -11.87 -10.56 3.60
C THR A 34 -10.98 -9.33 3.68
N VAL A 35 -11.16 -8.53 4.73
CA VAL A 35 -10.27 -7.42 5.08
C VAL A 35 -9.64 -7.68 6.44
N LYS A 36 -8.37 -7.33 6.60
CA LYS A 36 -7.63 -7.43 7.86
C LYS A 36 -6.92 -6.09 8.11
N PRO A 37 -6.95 -5.54 9.35
CA PRO A 37 -6.17 -4.33 9.63
C PRO A 37 -4.67 -4.64 9.53
N LEU A 38 -3.89 -3.68 9.05
CA LEU A 38 -2.46 -3.82 8.77
C LEU A 38 -1.67 -4.31 9.99
N ARG A 39 -2.02 -3.85 11.20
CA ARG A 39 -1.41 -4.29 12.46
C ARG A 39 -1.53 -5.79 12.74
N ASP A 40 -2.49 -6.48 12.13
CA ASP A 40 -2.77 -7.90 12.35
C ASP A 40 -2.25 -8.77 11.20
N VAL A 41 -1.76 -8.16 10.12
CA VAL A 41 -1.11 -8.87 9.01
C VAL A 41 0.23 -9.43 9.47
N ARG A 42 0.54 -10.67 9.08
CA ARG A 42 1.77 -11.38 9.45
C ARG A 42 2.48 -11.98 8.23
N PRO A 43 3.80 -12.22 8.31
CA PRO A 43 4.49 -13.02 7.31
C PRO A 43 3.78 -14.37 7.11
N GLY A 44 3.60 -14.76 5.85
CA GLY A 44 2.85 -15.96 5.45
C GLY A 44 1.36 -15.72 5.17
N ASP A 45 0.79 -14.59 5.56
CA ASP A 45 -0.58 -14.23 5.17
C ASP A 45 -0.69 -14.06 3.65
N ALA A 46 -1.79 -14.57 3.07
CA ALA A 46 -2.12 -14.36 1.66
C ALA A 46 -2.97 -13.10 1.49
N VAL A 47 -2.42 -12.08 0.83
CA VAL A 47 -3.07 -10.81 0.55
C VAL A 47 -3.36 -10.64 -0.94
N LEU A 48 -4.27 -9.74 -1.30
CA LEU A 48 -4.54 -9.41 -2.69
C LEU A 48 -3.59 -8.31 -3.17
N SER A 49 -2.76 -8.62 -4.16
CA SER A 49 -1.77 -7.71 -4.77
C SER A 49 -2.06 -7.48 -6.26
N TRP A 50 -1.33 -6.59 -6.93
CA TRP A 50 -1.50 -6.33 -8.38
C TRP A 50 -0.45 -7.09 -9.16
N ASP A 51 -0.88 -7.93 -10.10
CA ASP A 51 -0.02 -8.55 -11.10
C ASP A 51 0.11 -7.61 -12.29
N GLU A 52 1.29 -7.03 -12.48
CA GLU A 52 1.58 -6.13 -13.60
C GLU A 52 1.59 -6.85 -14.96
N GLY A 53 2.01 -8.12 -15.03
CA GLY A 53 2.03 -8.88 -16.28
C GLY A 53 0.62 -9.23 -16.74
N ALA A 54 -0.23 -9.66 -15.81
CA ALA A 54 -1.61 -10.02 -16.08
C ALA A 54 -2.60 -8.84 -15.98
N GLN A 55 -2.14 -7.66 -15.54
CA GLN A 55 -2.94 -6.45 -15.32
C GLN A 55 -4.22 -6.74 -14.50
N ARG A 56 -4.09 -7.51 -13.43
CA ARG A 56 -5.22 -7.90 -12.58
C ARG A 56 -4.79 -8.16 -11.13
N PRO A 57 -5.72 -8.12 -10.16
CA PRO A 57 -5.42 -8.53 -8.80
C PRO A 57 -5.10 -10.03 -8.72
N ALA A 58 -4.07 -10.39 -7.95
CA ALA A 58 -3.65 -11.77 -7.71
C ALA A 58 -3.20 -11.97 -6.24
N PRO A 59 -3.43 -13.16 -5.65
CA PRO A 59 -2.90 -13.49 -4.32
C PRO A 59 -1.37 -13.40 -4.26
N SER A 60 -0.85 -12.84 -3.17
CA SER A 60 0.58 -12.80 -2.87
C SER A 60 0.82 -13.03 -1.38
N LEU A 61 1.96 -13.65 -1.04
CA LEU A 61 2.32 -13.94 0.34
C LEU A 61 3.12 -12.79 0.95
N VAL A 62 2.72 -12.36 2.14
CA VAL A 62 3.46 -11.38 2.92
C VAL A 62 4.79 -11.99 3.34
N GLN A 63 5.90 -11.36 2.96
CA GLN A 63 7.24 -11.86 3.31
C GLN A 63 7.74 -11.31 4.65
N ALA A 64 7.41 -10.05 4.96
CA ALA A 64 7.84 -9.36 6.17
C ALA A 64 6.89 -8.22 6.51
N THR A 65 6.83 -7.85 7.79
CA THR A 65 6.07 -6.70 8.29
C THR A 65 7.00 -5.77 9.10
N PRO A 66 7.90 -5.03 8.44
CA PRO A 66 8.85 -4.18 9.13
C PRO A 66 8.15 -2.97 9.77
N THR A 67 8.50 -2.67 11.01
CA THR A 67 8.10 -1.45 11.69
C THR A 67 9.25 -0.46 11.64
N TYR A 68 9.02 0.71 11.06
CA TYR A 68 10.00 1.79 11.03
C TYR A 68 9.66 2.81 12.11
N LEU A 69 10.55 2.96 13.09
CA LEU A 69 10.51 4.12 13.99
C LEU A 69 11.08 5.30 13.22
N ARG A 70 10.26 6.30 12.97
CA ARG A 70 10.65 7.53 12.27
C ARG A 70 10.20 8.75 13.06
N GLU A 71 10.82 9.88 12.77
CA GLU A 71 10.30 11.16 13.23
C GLU A 71 8.87 11.34 12.73
N PRO A 72 7.99 11.98 13.52
CA PRO A 72 6.62 12.26 13.11
C PRO A 72 6.62 13.00 11.76
N ARG A 73 6.07 12.35 10.74
CA ARG A 73 5.78 12.98 9.44
C ARG A 73 4.31 13.36 9.43
N ASP A 74 3.97 14.36 8.63
CA ASP A 74 2.58 14.75 8.44
C ASP A 74 1.78 13.57 7.85
N LEU A 75 0.66 13.27 8.50
CA LEU A 75 -0.32 12.33 7.99
C LEU A 75 -1.30 13.08 7.12
N VAL A 76 -1.54 12.55 5.93
CA VAL A 76 -2.58 13.02 5.02
C VAL A 76 -3.74 12.05 5.04
N GLU A 77 -4.95 12.58 5.03
CA GLU A 77 -6.14 11.78 4.77
C GLU A 77 -6.37 11.70 3.27
N ILE A 78 -6.52 10.47 2.77
CA ILE A 78 -6.86 10.21 1.38
C ILE A 78 -8.30 9.74 1.34
N SER A 79 -9.14 10.55 0.71
CA SER A 79 -10.57 10.28 0.53
C SER A 79 -10.84 9.85 -0.91
N LEU A 80 -11.33 8.63 -1.06
CA LEU A 80 -11.81 8.05 -2.30
C LEU A 80 -13.34 7.85 -2.18
N PRO A 81 -14.08 7.69 -3.30
CA PRO A 81 -15.55 7.54 -3.25
C PRO A 81 -16.08 6.44 -2.32
N HIS A 82 -15.26 5.41 -2.06
CA HIS A 82 -15.65 4.25 -1.23
C HIS A 82 -14.58 3.85 -0.21
N ALA A 83 -13.58 4.69 0.04
CA ALA A 83 -12.51 4.38 1.00
C ALA A 83 -11.92 5.66 1.59
N ARG A 84 -11.51 5.60 2.85
CA ARG A 84 -10.85 6.69 3.56
C ARG A 84 -9.77 6.09 4.43
N PHE A 85 -8.56 6.62 4.33
CA PHE A 85 -7.42 6.10 5.06
C PHE A 85 -6.35 7.19 5.21
N HIS A 86 -5.41 6.95 6.12
CA HIS A 86 -4.31 7.86 6.39
C HIS A 86 -2.99 7.22 5.99
N ALA A 87 -2.12 8.03 5.38
CA ALA A 87 -0.75 7.67 5.05
C ALA A 87 0.16 8.88 5.27
N THR A 88 1.47 8.66 5.31
CA THR A 88 2.42 9.77 5.29
C THR A 88 2.41 10.46 3.92
N GLU A 89 2.69 11.76 3.87
CA GLU A 89 2.64 12.56 2.63
C GLU A 89 3.59 12.08 1.51
N ASP A 90 4.68 11.39 1.88
CA ASP A 90 5.68 10.79 1.00
C ASP A 90 5.27 9.40 0.48
N HIS A 91 4.14 8.85 0.92
CA HIS A 91 3.72 7.50 0.55
C HIS A 91 3.36 7.42 -0.94
N PRO A 92 4.01 6.56 -1.73
CA PRO A 92 3.67 6.42 -3.14
C PRO A 92 2.43 5.55 -3.35
N PHE A 93 1.51 6.06 -4.15
CA PHE A 93 0.33 5.37 -4.64
C PHE A 93 0.45 5.19 -6.15
N TRP A 94 0.04 4.02 -6.64
CA TRP A 94 -0.11 3.85 -8.08
C TRP A 94 -1.37 4.58 -8.57
N SER A 95 -1.21 5.52 -9.51
CA SER A 95 -2.32 6.18 -10.19
C SER A 95 -2.63 5.49 -11.52
N THR A 96 -3.85 4.97 -11.67
CA THR A 96 -4.30 4.38 -12.94
C THR A 96 -4.41 5.41 -14.06
N THR A 97 -4.80 6.65 -13.74
CA THR A 97 -4.90 7.75 -14.72
C THR A 97 -3.52 8.18 -15.22
N ARG A 98 -2.54 8.31 -14.33
CA ARG A 98 -1.18 8.75 -14.71
C ARG A 98 -0.26 7.60 -15.12
N ARG A 99 -0.65 6.34 -14.83
CA ARG A 99 0.18 5.14 -15.00
C ARG A 99 1.58 5.32 -14.41
N ALA A 100 1.61 5.89 -13.21
CA ALA A 100 2.83 6.23 -12.49
C ALA A 100 2.58 6.22 -10.98
N LEU A 101 3.66 6.06 -10.21
CA LEU A 101 3.65 6.32 -8.78
C LEU A 101 3.50 7.82 -8.52
N VAL A 102 2.61 8.17 -7.60
CA VAL A 102 2.34 9.53 -7.16
C VAL A 102 2.26 9.58 -5.65
N SER A 103 2.64 10.71 -5.05
CA SER A 103 2.45 10.98 -3.63
C SER A 103 2.11 12.46 -3.46
N VAL A 104 1.81 12.89 -2.23
CA VAL A 104 1.58 14.32 -1.94
C VAL A 104 2.91 15.08 -2.02
N ARG A 105 4.01 14.46 -1.58
CA ARG A 105 5.38 14.98 -1.66
C ARG A 105 6.32 14.01 -2.40
N PRO A 106 6.29 13.96 -3.74
CA PRO A 106 7.10 13.03 -4.55
C PRO A 106 8.60 13.21 -4.36
N GLU A 107 9.06 14.42 -4.05
CA GLU A 107 10.45 14.73 -3.74
C GLU A 107 10.98 14.03 -2.47
N GLN A 108 10.08 13.59 -1.58
CA GLN A 108 10.42 12.86 -0.34
C GLN A 108 10.18 11.35 -0.46
N THR A 109 9.53 10.88 -1.53
CA THR A 109 9.18 9.47 -1.72
C THR A 109 10.38 8.56 -1.97
N ALA A 110 11.45 9.10 -2.56
CA ALA A 110 12.65 8.33 -2.92
C ALA A 110 13.78 8.40 -1.87
N GLU A 111 13.55 9.08 -0.74
CA GLU A 111 14.54 9.35 0.31
C GLU A 111 14.69 8.18 1.29
#